data_AF-A0A2B7XF99-F1
#
_entry.id   AF-A0A2B7XF99-F1
#
_cell.length_a   1.000
_cell.length_b   1.000
_cell.length_c   1.000
_cell.angle_alpha   90.00
_cell.angle_beta   90.00
_cell.angle_gamma   90.00
#
_symmetry.space_group_name_H-M   'P 1'
#
loop_
_entity.id
_entity.type
_entity.pdbx_description
1 polymer ?
#
loop_
_entity_poly.entity_id
_entity_poly.type
_entity_poly.pdbx_seq_one_letter_code
_entity_poly.pdbx_strand_id
1 'polypeptide(L)'
;MPPPQTPFWDPDSLLQITRNGSSTMFCVGRARTRFNARCRWEIDPSRYTQICTLLDSIALMPPDSELSADLSKVADLGLCEHHYGQTREIVRGWKVILRGPADEYRIRKELERQVALAQERFQKLRARQKKCVVLLQEQIGSTTTSSSGDDLYQLLRAYVAEQSDRNMIDSTELDQLGLRLDQMVKDSEGLKASNREFQARLAEAHYKLDKALLENGKIPALDKELAASLVENGRLKETISGLKHDAEQVQDQLREERGRNVKLSAEKEVLADKLNEAERQLEEARRQESGSKVAYEELSSQNSDAQVQIEELRTQLCDAENQIADLTTQLEQLDAQNGRLGTTNDGLRNEMDELRLEMERLRGENRSLMGQLESALEPPKSNPGPEMEDRRIQKVWKRTFKMLIGRRTRHPESKVASEA
;
A
#
# COMPACT_ATOMS: atom_id res chain seq x y z
N MET A 1 64.79 -28.12 -0.35
CA MET A 1 63.46 -27.79 0.23
C MET A 1 62.65 -29.07 0.25
N PRO A 2 61.96 -29.41 1.35
CA PRO A 2 60.99 -30.51 1.33
C PRO A 2 59.90 -30.19 0.29
N PRO A 3 59.36 -31.20 -0.42
CA PRO A 3 58.26 -30.97 -1.34
C PRO A 3 57.08 -30.34 -0.58
N PRO A 4 56.33 -29.40 -1.19
CA PRO A 4 55.14 -28.84 -0.57
C PRO A 4 54.20 -29.98 -0.20
N GLN A 5 53.84 -30.07 1.08
CA GLN A 5 52.88 -31.06 1.54
C GLN A 5 51.53 -30.72 0.93
N THR A 6 51.08 -31.53 -0.04
CA THR A 6 49.73 -31.41 -0.57
C THR A 6 48.77 -31.82 0.55
N PRO A 7 47.85 -30.94 0.99
CA PRO A 7 46.91 -31.29 2.05
C PRO A 7 46.08 -32.50 1.63
N PHE A 8 45.73 -33.33 2.62
CA PHE A 8 44.99 -34.58 2.39
C PHE A 8 43.58 -34.33 1.84
N TRP A 9 42.99 -33.20 2.22
CA TRP A 9 41.64 -32.79 1.88
C TRP A 9 41.58 -31.27 1.75
N ASP A 10 40.58 -30.79 1.01
CA ASP A 10 40.34 -29.37 0.81
C ASP A 10 39.10 -28.93 1.62
N PRO A 11 39.28 -28.31 2.80
CA PRO A 11 38.16 -27.88 3.64
C PRO A 11 37.33 -26.78 2.98
N ASP A 12 37.92 -25.95 2.11
CA ASP A 12 37.20 -24.87 1.46
C ASP A 12 36.14 -25.40 0.48
N SER A 13 36.58 -26.26 -0.45
CA SER A 13 35.70 -26.92 -1.41
C SER A 13 34.65 -27.80 -0.72
N LEU A 14 35.06 -28.56 0.30
CA LEU A 14 34.18 -29.50 0.99
C LEU A 14 33.09 -28.78 1.81
N LEU A 15 33.47 -27.73 2.54
CA LEU A 15 32.53 -26.94 3.35
C LEU A 15 31.77 -25.90 2.54
N GLN A 16 32.11 -25.78 1.24
CA GLN A 16 31.54 -24.84 0.28
C GLN A 16 31.66 -23.39 0.75
N ILE A 17 32.82 -23.01 1.32
CA ILE A 17 32.99 -21.69 1.90
C ILE A 17 33.19 -20.67 0.78
N THR A 18 34.14 -20.89 -0.12
CA THR A 18 34.32 -20.08 -1.32
C THR A 18 33.61 -20.66 -2.54
N ARG A 19 33.46 -19.83 -3.57
CA ARG A 19 33.01 -20.26 -4.89
C ARG A 19 34.26 -20.48 -5.72
N ASN A 20 34.53 -21.73 -6.13
CA ASN A 20 35.73 -22.18 -6.86
C ASN A 20 36.46 -21.06 -7.62
N GLY A 21 37.51 -20.50 -7.00
CA GLY A 21 38.40 -19.50 -7.60
C GLY A 21 38.01 -18.02 -7.42
N SER A 22 36.97 -17.68 -6.65
CA SER A 22 36.66 -16.28 -6.32
C SER A 22 37.55 -15.75 -5.21
N SER A 23 38.05 -14.52 -5.37
CA SER A 23 38.79 -13.79 -4.32
C SER A 23 37.89 -13.23 -3.22
N THR A 24 36.60 -13.58 -3.20
CA THR A 24 35.62 -13.13 -2.22
C THR A 24 34.72 -14.29 -1.82
N MET A 25 34.01 -14.14 -0.70
CA MET A 25 33.06 -15.13 -0.22
C MET A 25 31.74 -14.48 0.22
N PHE A 26 30.66 -15.25 0.11
CA PHE A 26 29.37 -14.87 0.67
C PHE A 26 29.16 -15.49 2.03
N CYS A 27 28.37 -14.80 2.85
CA CYS A 27 27.93 -15.23 4.15
C CYS A 27 27.46 -16.69 4.13
N VAL A 28 27.99 -17.50 5.06
CA VAL A 28 27.65 -18.93 5.19
C VAL A 28 26.27 -19.15 5.83
N GLY A 29 25.70 -18.10 6.40
CA GLY A 29 24.34 -18.09 6.97
C GLY A 29 23.24 -18.32 5.94
N ARG A 30 22.09 -18.80 6.43
CA ARG A 30 20.89 -19.08 5.62
C ARG A 30 19.71 -18.23 6.07
N ALA A 31 19.03 -17.63 5.09
CA ALA A 31 17.84 -16.83 5.34
C ALA A 31 16.61 -17.74 5.50
N ARG A 32 16.12 -17.89 6.73
CA ARG A 32 14.93 -18.71 7.03
C ARG A 32 13.68 -18.22 6.29
N THR A 33 13.56 -16.91 6.08
CA THR A 33 12.46 -16.27 5.35
C THR A 33 12.50 -16.51 3.84
N ARG A 34 13.60 -17.06 3.29
CA ARG A 34 13.78 -17.29 1.85
C ARG A 34 14.12 -18.76 1.57
N PHE A 35 13.28 -19.67 2.06
CA PHE A 35 13.41 -21.11 1.80
C PHE A 35 14.79 -21.68 2.16
N ASN A 36 15.42 -21.17 3.23
CA ASN A 36 16.77 -21.55 3.65
C ASN A 36 17.86 -21.35 2.59
N ALA A 37 17.67 -20.38 1.69
CA ALA A 37 18.68 -19.96 0.73
C ALA A 37 19.92 -19.38 1.45
N ARG A 38 21.11 -19.62 0.87
CA ARG A 38 22.37 -19.03 1.35
C ARG A 38 22.33 -17.52 1.21
N CYS A 39 22.77 -16.81 2.24
CA CYS A 39 22.86 -15.37 2.23
C CYS A 39 23.85 -14.90 1.15
N ARG A 40 23.47 -13.86 0.39
CA ARG A 40 24.31 -13.26 -0.66
C ARG A 40 25.12 -12.05 -0.17
N TRP A 41 25.18 -11.85 1.15
CA TRP A 41 25.98 -10.77 1.74
C TRP A 41 27.46 -11.10 1.58
N GLU A 42 28.22 -10.21 0.97
CA GLU A 42 29.66 -10.38 0.78
C GLU A 42 30.42 -10.12 2.09
N ILE A 43 31.34 -11.00 2.45
CA ILE A 43 32.15 -10.87 3.67
C ILE A 43 33.35 -9.98 3.39
N ASP A 44 33.69 -9.14 4.36
CA ASP A 44 34.83 -8.23 4.29
C ASP A 44 36.13 -8.96 3.89
N PRO A 45 36.93 -8.42 2.95
CA PRO A 45 38.16 -9.07 2.50
C PRO A 45 39.14 -9.43 3.62
N SER A 46 39.23 -8.64 4.69
CA SER A 46 40.13 -8.94 5.82
C SER A 46 39.67 -10.17 6.61
N ARG A 47 38.35 -10.31 6.81
CA ARG A 47 37.74 -11.50 7.42
C ARG A 47 37.91 -12.71 6.50
N TYR A 48 37.75 -12.52 5.20
CA TYR A 48 37.98 -13.57 4.21
C TYR A 48 39.42 -14.09 4.25
N THR A 49 40.43 -13.20 4.28
CA THR A 49 41.84 -13.62 4.42
C THR A 49 42.07 -14.43 5.70
N GLN A 50 41.49 -14.02 6.82
CA GLN A 50 41.57 -14.78 8.08
C GLN A 50 40.92 -16.16 7.96
N ILE A 51 39.78 -16.26 7.27
CA ILE A 51 39.13 -17.54 6.99
C ILE A 51 40.03 -18.44 6.15
N CYS A 52 40.64 -17.94 5.08
CA CYS A 52 41.59 -18.72 4.26
C CYS A 52 42.75 -19.26 5.11
N THR A 53 43.37 -18.43 5.95
CA THR A 53 44.46 -18.88 6.84
C THR A 53 44.00 -19.96 7.82
N LEU A 54 42.78 -19.86 8.36
CA LEU A 54 42.22 -20.91 9.22
C LEU A 54 41.95 -22.19 8.42
N LEU A 55 41.44 -22.09 7.20
CA LEU A 55 41.19 -23.24 6.33
C LEU A 55 42.49 -23.95 5.94
N ASP A 56 43.56 -23.21 5.65
CA ASP A 56 44.89 -23.79 5.41
C ASP A 56 45.39 -24.57 6.64
N SER A 57 45.20 -24.01 7.84
CA SER A 57 45.55 -24.71 9.09
C SER A 57 44.70 -25.96 9.31
N ILE A 58 43.41 -25.91 8.97
CA ILE A 58 42.49 -27.05 9.08
C ILE A 58 42.85 -28.16 8.07
N ALA A 59 43.28 -27.79 6.87
CA ALA A 59 43.67 -28.74 5.81
C ALA A 59 44.88 -29.61 6.18
N LEU A 60 45.72 -29.11 7.08
CA LEU A 60 46.87 -29.84 7.64
C LEU A 60 46.49 -30.81 8.76
N MET A 61 45.27 -30.69 9.31
CA MET A 61 44.78 -31.56 10.36
C MET A 61 43.91 -32.69 9.79
N PRO A 62 43.91 -33.88 10.43
CA PRO A 62 42.98 -34.96 10.09
C PRO A 62 41.52 -34.51 10.24
N PRO A 63 40.59 -34.92 9.34
CA PRO A 63 39.18 -34.55 9.43
C PRO A 63 38.46 -35.09 10.68
N ASP A 64 39.04 -36.10 11.35
CA ASP A 64 38.55 -36.73 12.57
C ASP A 64 39.08 -36.09 13.88
N SER A 65 39.95 -35.08 13.76
CA SER A 65 40.44 -34.31 14.92
C SER A 65 39.36 -33.40 15.50
N GLU A 66 39.56 -32.89 16.73
CA GLU A 66 38.61 -31.99 17.40
C GLU A 66 38.60 -30.57 16.80
N LEU A 67 38.18 -30.43 15.53
CA LEU A 67 38.12 -29.18 14.77
C LEU A 67 37.01 -28.20 15.26
N SER A 68 36.38 -28.46 16.41
CA SER A 68 35.18 -27.73 16.84
C SER A 68 35.44 -26.24 17.07
N ALA A 69 36.59 -25.91 17.66
CA ALA A 69 36.97 -24.53 17.95
C ALA A 69 37.28 -23.76 16.65
N ASP A 70 38.02 -24.38 15.74
CA ASP A 70 38.44 -23.74 14.50
C ASP A 70 37.27 -23.58 13.52
N LEU A 71 36.40 -24.59 13.40
CA LEU A 71 35.15 -24.47 12.62
C LEU A 71 34.23 -23.38 13.18
N SER A 72 34.18 -23.20 14.50
CA SER A 72 33.39 -22.12 15.10
C SER A 72 33.96 -20.75 14.74
N LYS A 73 35.28 -20.57 14.81
CA LYS A 73 35.94 -19.33 14.37
C LYS A 73 35.69 -19.04 12.89
N VAL A 74 35.79 -20.06 12.03
CA VAL A 74 35.51 -19.92 10.59
C VAL A 74 34.06 -19.52 10.35
N ALA A 75 33.10 -20.13 11.05
CA ALA A 75 31.69 -19.76 10.95
C ALA A 75 31.43 -18.34 11.45
N ASP A 76 31.99 -17.95 12.61
CA ASP A 76 31.85 -16.60 13.17
C ASP A 76 32.40 -15.53 12.21
N LEU A 77 33.56 -15.77 11.62
CA LEU A 77 34.14 -14.89 10.61
C LEU A 77 33.36 -14.89 9.29
N GLY A 78 32.67 -15.99 8.95
CA GLY A 78 31.91 -16.14 7.72
C GLY A 78 30.46 -15.66 7.78
N LEU A 79 29.99 -15.15 8.91
CA LEU A 79 28.60 -14.70 9.11
C LEU A 79 28.47 -13.17 9.04
N CYS A 80 27.44 -12.67 8.35
CA CYS A 80 27.10 -11.25 8.39
C CYS A 80 26.32 -10.89 9.67
N GLU A 81 26.13 -9.60 9.91
CA GLU A 81 25.44 -9.06 11.10
C GLU A 81 24.00 -9.55 11.25
N HIS A 82 23.35 -9.98 10.17
CA HIS A 82 22.00 -10.52 10.23
C HIS A 82 21.95 -12.02 10.58
N HIS A 83 23.10 -12.71 10.60
CA HIS A 83 23.17 -14.17 10.81
C HIS A 83 24.16 -14.60 11.90
N TYR A 84 24.71 -13.70 12.72
CA TYR A 84 25.69 -14.03 13.77
C TYR A 84 25.23 -15.13 14.75
N GLY A 85 23.92 -15.30 14.95
CA GLY A 85 23.35 -16.35 15.80
C GLY A 85 23.39 -17.76 15.21
N GLN A 86 23.82 -17.94 13.97
CA GLN A 86 23.77 -19.23 13.25
C GLN A 86 25.04 -20.09 13.40
N THR A 87 26.08 -19.63 14.09
CA THR A 87 27.37 -20.35 14.22
C THR A 87 27.21 -21.80 14.63
N ARG A 88 26.43 -22.08 15.69
CA ARG A 88 26.23 -23.45 16.19
C ARG A 88 25.52 -24.35 15.17
N GLU A 89 24.59 -23.80 14.40
CA GLU A 89 23.84 -24.55 13.37
C GLU A 89 24.76 -24.93 12.21
N ILE A 90 25.59 -23.96 11.75
CA ILE A 90 26.54 -24.15 10.66
C ILE A 90 27.62 -25.16 11.04
N VAL A 91 28.25 -24.99 12.21
CA VAL A 91 29.27 -25.93 12.71
C VAL A 91 28.71 -27.33 12.84
N ARG A 92 27.46 -27.48 13.29
CA ARG A 92 26.79 -28.79 13.35
C ARG A 92 26.63 -29.39 11.95
N GLY A 93 26.21 -28.60 10.96
CA GLY A 93 26.11 -29.03 9.57
C GLY A 93 27.46 -29.47 8.99
N TRP A 94 28.50 -28.67 9.19
CA TRP A 94 29.86 -29.00 8.76
C TRP A 94 30.39 -30.27 9.42
N LYS A 95 30.14 -30.48 10.71
CA LYS A 95 30.49 -31.74 11.39
C LYS A 95 29.82 -32.96 10.77
N VAL A 96 28.61 -32.83 10.23
CA VAL A 96 27.95 -33.93 9.51
C VAL A 96 28.64 -34.20 8.17
N ILE A 97 28.97 -33.15 7.41
CA ILE A 97 29.70 -33.25 6.13
C ILE A 97 31.07 -33.91 6.34
N LEU A 98 31.77 -33.54 7.41
CA LEU A 98 33.11 -34.08 7.73
C LEU A 98 33.12 -35.56 8.10
N ARG A 99 31.97 -36.18 8.43
CA ARG A 99 31.92 -37.61 8.77
C ARG A 99 32.41 -38.48 7.61
N GLY A 100 31.98 -38.18 6.38
CA GLY A 100 32.38 -38.94 5.20
C GLY A 100 33.91 -38.93 4.99
N PRO A 101 34.54 -37.76 4.84
CA PRO A 101 35.99 -37.66 4.72
C PRO A 101 36.77 -38.18 5.93
N ALA A 102 36.23 -38.08 7.15
CA ALA A 102 36.82 -38.67 8.34
C ALA A 102 36.78 -40.21 8.31
N ASP A 103 35.70 -40.81 7.83
CA ASP A 103 35.60 -42.26 7.62
C ASP A 103 36.55 -42.70 6.50
N GLU A 104 36.62 -41.97 5.38
CA GLU A 104 37.55 -42.23 4.28
C GLU A 104 39.01 -42.12 4.72
N TYR A 105 39.37 -41.12 5.52
CA TYR A 105 40.70 -40.98 6.11
C TYR A 105 41.05 -42.18 6.99
N ARG A 106 40.13 -42.59 7.87
CA ARG A 106 40.31 -43.76 8.74
C ARG A 106 40.48 -45.05 7.94
N ILE A 107 39.65 -45.28 6.92
CA ILE A 107 39.76 -46.43 6.02
C ILE A 107 41.10 -46.41 5.29
N ARG A 108 41.52 -45.26 4.76
CA ARG A 108 42.80 -45.13 4.07
C ARG A 108 43.98 -45.41 5.00
N LYS A 109 43.95 -44.90 6.23
CA LYS A 109 44.98 -45.15 7.25
C LYS A 109 45.06 -46.61 7.65
N GLU A 110 43.92 -47.29 7.81
CA GLU A 110 43.92 -48.73 8.09
C GLU A 110 44.42 -49.53 6.88
N LEU A 111 44.06 -49.13 5.66
CA LEU A 111 44.56 -49.77 4.44
C LEU A 111 46.09 -49.58 4.30
N GLU A 112 46.61 -48.39 4.57
CA GLU A 112 48.06 -48.12 4.63
C GLU A 112 48.75 -49.04 5.65
N ARG A 113 48.15 -49.22 6.83
CA ARG A 113 48.65 -50.14 7.86
C ARG A 113 48.64 -51.59 7.39
N GLN A 114 47.57 -52.04 6.73
CA GLN A 114 47.47 -53.39 6.18
C GLN A 114 48.46 -53.63 5.05
N VAL A 115 48.67 -52.65 4.16
CA VAL A 115 49.67 -52.72 3.10
C VAL A 115 51.07 -52.82 3.70
N ALA A 116 51.39 -52.03 4.73
CA ALA A 116 52.69 -52.13 5.41
C ALA A 116 52.92 -53.51 6.03
N LEU A 117 51.91 -54.08 6.71
CA LEU A 117 51.97 -55.44 7.27
C LEU A 117 52.10 -56.52 6.18
N ALA A 118 51.39 -56.36 5.06
CA ALA A 118 51.49 -57.29 3.93
C ALA A 118 52.89 -57.24 3.30
N GLN A 119 53.44 -56.03 3.09
CA GLN A 119 54.79 -55.84 2.59
C GLN A 119 55.83 -56.50 3.51
N GLU A 120 55.71 -56.35 4.83
CA GLU A 120 56.58 -57.03 5.80
C GLU A 120 56.48 -58.57 5.68
N ARG A 121 55.26 -59.11 5.54
CA ARG A 121 55.04 -60.57 5.33
C ARG A 121 55.67 -61.05 4.02
N PHE A 122 55.52 -60.30 2.93
CA PHE A 122 56.14 -60.64 1.65
C PHE A 122 57.68 -60.62 1.73
N GLN A 123 58.26 -59.66 2.45
CA GLN A 123 59.71 -59.63 2.69
C GLN A 123 60.19 -60.86 3.47
N LYS A 124 59.45 -61.28 4.52
CA LYS A 124 59.75 -62.51 5.27
C LYS A 124 59.65 -63.77 4.40
N LEU A 125 58.63 -63.89 3.54
CA LEU A 125 58.49 -65.01 2.62
C LEU A 125 59.62 -65.07 1.59
N ARG A 126 59.99 -63.92 1.00
CA ARG A 126 61.15 -63.85 0.08
C ARG A 126 62.45 -64.28 0.77
N ALA A 127 62.66 -63.90 2.04
CA ALA A 127 63.82 -64.34 2.80
C ALA A 127 63.84 -65.86 3.01
N ARG A 128 62.69 -66.48 3.32
CA ARG A 128 62.56 -67.94 3.44
C ARG A 128 62.80 -68.65 2.11
N GLN A 129 62.23 -68.15 1.01
CA GLN A 129 62.44 -68.71 -0.32
C GLN A 129 63.92 -68.71 -0.71
N LYS A 130 64.63 -67.58 -0.48
CA LYS A 130 66.08 -67.50 -0.71
C LYS A 130 66.85 -68.56 0.10
N LYS A 131 66.47 -68.79 1.36
CA LYS A 131 67.10 -69.82 2.20
C LYS A 131 66.87 -71.24 1.65
N CYS A 132 65.67 -71.56 1.18
CA CYS A 132 65.39 -72.87 0.57
C CYS A 132 66.17 -73.10 -0.73
N VAL A 133 66.31 -72.06 -1.57
CA VAL A 133 67.09 -72.15 -2.81
C VAL A 133 68.57 -72.45 -2.52
N VAL A 134 69.15 -71.82 -1.49
CA VAL A 134 70.53 -72.11 -1.06
C VAL A 134 70.68 -73.56 -0.58
N LEU A 135 69.76 -74.05 0.25
CA LEU A 135 69.78 -75.44 0.74
C LEU A 135 69.64 -76.47 -0.38
N LEU A 136 68.78 -76.20 -1.38
CA LEU A 136 68.61 -77.07 -2.55
C LEU A 136 69.86 -77.08 -3.44
N GLN A 137 70.53 -75.92 -3.59
CA GLN A 137 71.79 -75.83 -4.33
C GLN A 137 72.93 -76.58 -3.63
N GLU A 138 72.97 -76.56 -2.29
CA GLU A 138 73.92 -77.36 -1.49
C GLU A 138 73.67 -78.87 -1.61
N GLN A 139 72.40 -79.31 -1.62
CA GLN A 139 72.06 -80.72 -1.81
C GLN A 139 72.38 -81.25 -3.21
N ILE A 140 72.09 -80.48 -4.26
CA ILE A 140 72.37 -80.87 -5.65
C ILE A 140 73.89 -80.91 -5.91
N GLY A 141 74.67 -80.03 -5.27
CA GLY A 141 76.14 -80.09 -5.30
C GLY A 141 76.75 -81.30 -4.58
N SER A 142 75.96 -82.01 -3.75
CA SER A 142 76.41 -83.17 -2.97
C SER A 142 76.07 -84.52 -3.62
N THR A 143 75.19 -84.57 -4.62
CA THR A 143 74.73 -85.82 -5.27
C THR A 143 75.41 -86.15 -6.60
N THR A 144 76.42 -85.40 -7.02
CA THR A 144 77.22 -85.74 -8.21
C THR A 144 78.44 -86.59 -7.83
N THR A 145 78.23 -87.77 -7.28
CA THR A 145 79.25 -88.83 -7.30
C THR A 145 78.60 -90.18 -7.55
N SER A 146 78.67 -90.57 -8.83
CA SER A 146 79.06 -91.91 -9.27
C SER A 146 78.20 -93.08 -8.77
N SER A 147 77.22 -93.48 -9.57
CA SER A 147 76.91 -94.90 -9.68
C SER A 147 76.44 -95.24 -11.09
N SER A 148 77.17 -96.20 -11.66
CA SER A 148 77.17 -96.65 -13.04
C SER A 148 75.89 -97.40 -13.40
N GLY A 149 75.35 -97.11 -14.59
CA GLY A 149 74.15 -97.74 -15.15
C GLY A 149 74.27 -99.24 -15.46
N ASP A 150 75.37 -99.90 -15.10
CA ASP A 150 75.56 -101.35 -15.28
C ASP A 150 75.13 -102.20 -14.09
N ASP A 151 74.95 -101.61 -12.89
CA ASP A 151 74.38 -102.32 -11.72
C ASP A 151 72.87 -102.54 -11.86
N LEU A 152 72.20 -101.73 -12.70
CA LEU A 152 70.77 -101.84 -12.95
C LEU A 152 70.40 -103.07 -13.80
N TYR A 153 71.35 -103.58 -14.59
CA TYR A 153 71.13 -104.70 -15.51
C TYR A 153 71.44 -106.08 -14.90
N GLN A 154 72.31 -106.15 -13.88
CA GLN A 154 72.55 -107.39 -13.12
C GLN A 154 71.48 -107.63 -12.04
N LEU A 155 70.95 -106.57 -11.42
CA LEU A 155 69.78 -106.64 -10.54
C LEU A 155 68.53 -107.18 -11.27
N LEU A 156 68.38 -106.88 -12.56
CA LEU A 156 67.25 -107.36 -13.38
C LEU A 156 67.34 -108.87 -13.69
N ARG A 157 68.55 -109.45 -13.74
CA ARG A 157 68.75 -110.85 -14.11
C ARG A 157 68.66 -111.80 -12.90
N ALA A 158 69.08 -111.33 -11.71
CA ALA A 158 68.83 -112.03 -10.44
C ALA A 158 67.33 -112.05 -10.08
N TYR A 159 66.61 -110.96 -10.39
CA TYR A 159 65.16 -110.86 -10.17
C TYR A 159 64.34 -111.87 -11.00
N VAL A 160 64.77 -112.21 -12.22
CA VAL A 160 64.02 -113.14 -13.10
C VAL A 160 64.23 -114.61 -12.72
N ALA A 161 65.36 -114.96 -12.09
CA ALA A 161 65.60 -116.32 -11.58
C ALA A 161 64.89 -116.57 -10.23
N GLU A 162 64.77 -115.55 -9.38
CA GLU A 162 64.01 -115.60 -8.11
C GLU A 162 62.48 -115.59 -8.32
N GLN A 163 62.00 -115.19 -9.50
CA GLN A 163 60.58 -115.24 -9.87
C GLN A 163 60.09 -116.65 -10.24
N SER A 164 60.98 -117.57 -10.65
CA SER A 164 60.56 -118.92 -11.03
C SER A 164 60.25 -119.84 -9.84
N ASP A 165 60.85 -119.61 -8.68
CA ASP A 165 60.57 -120.33 -7.43
C ASP A 165 59.41 -119.69 -6.63
N ARG A 166 59.05 -118.42 -6.91
CA ARG A 166 57.80 -117.80 -6.43
C ARG A 166 56.54 -118.33 -7.12
N ASN A 167 56.66 -119.02 -8.24
CA ASN A 167 55.51 -119.62 -8.95
C ASN A 167 54.86 -120.83 -8.23
N MET A 168 55.39 -121.28 -7.08
CA MET A 168 54.67 -122.18 -6.14
C MET A 168 54.05 -121.44 -4.94
N ILE A 169 54.37 -120.15 -4.76
CA ILE A 169 53.67 -119.20 -3.88
C ILE A 169 52.48 -118.54 -4.63
N ASP A 170 52.32 -118.85 -5.92
CA ASP A 170 51.36 -118.22 -6.82
C ASP A 170 49.89 -118.53 -6.53
N SER A 171 49.50 -119.55 -5.76
CA SER A 171 48.07 -119.68 -5.39
C SER A 171 47.66 -118.58 -4.41
N THR A 172 48.50 -118.31 -3.41
CA THR A 172 48.19 -117.30 -2.38
C THR A 172 48.45 -115.88 -2.86
N GLU A 173 49.43 -115.66 -3.75
CA GLU A 173 49.61 -114.37 -4.41
C GLU A 173 48.60 -114.15 -5.54
N LEU A 174 48.14 -115.18 -6.28
CA LEU A 174 46.95 -115.04 -7.15
C LEU A 174 45.67 -114.80 -6.34
N ASP A 175 45.50 -115.40 -5.16
CA ASP A 175 44.35 -115.14 -4.31
C ASP A 175 44.41 -113.71 -3.73
N GLN A 176 45.59 -113.21 -3.36
CA GLN A 176 45.77 -111.81 -2.96
C GLN A 176 45.64 -110.83 -4.13
N LEU A 177 46.13 -111.19 -5.32
CA LEU A 177 45.93 -110.43 -6.55
C LEU A 177 44.47 -110.49 -7.01
N GLY A 178 43.77 -111.60 -6.76
CA GLY A 178 42.34 -111.79 -6.98
C GLY A 178 41.53 -110.93 -6.04
N LEU A 179 41.86 -110.93 -4.74
CA LEU A 179 41.30 -110.00 -3.75
C LEU A 179 41.58 -108.53 -4.11
N ARG A 180 42.78 -108.24 -4.65
CA ARG A 180 43.15 -106.89 -5.10
C ARG A 180 42.46 -106.51 -6.41
N LEU A 181 42.21 -107.47 -7.29
CA LEU A 181 41.43 -107.29 -8.52
C LEU A 181 39.96 -107.08 -8.16
N ASP A 182 39.42 -107.84 -7.22
CA ASP A 182 38.07 -107.67 -6.66
C ASP A 182 37.94 -106.32 -5.95
N GLN A 183 38.97 -105.90 -5.22
CA GLN A 183 39.03 -104.56 -4.63
C GLN A 183 39.08 -103.48 -5.71
N MET A 184 39.90 -103.65 -6.76
CA MET A 184 39.96 -102.73 -7.89
C MET A 184 38.66 -102.72 -8.71
N VAL A 185 37.95 -103.85 -8.81
CA VAL A 185 36.64 -103.95 -9.44
C VAL A 185 35.61 -103.23 -8.57
N LYS A 186 35.61 -103.43 -7.25
CA LYS A 186 34.79 -102.66 -6.30
C LYS A 186 35.08 -101.16 -6.37
N ASP A 187 36.34 -100.77 -6.44
CA ASP A 187 36.76 -99.38 -6.56
C ASP A 187 36.33 -98.80 -7.92
N SER A 188 36.46 -99.57 -8.99
CA SER A 188 35.97 -99.22 -10.33
C SER A 188 34.45 -99.08 -10.35
N GLU A 189 33.71 -99.95 -9.66
CA GLU A 189 32.26 -99.84 -9.49
C GLU A 189 31.86 -98.63 -8.63
N GLY A 190 32.61 -98.35 -7.56
CA GLY A 190 32.44 -97.15 -6.73
C GLY A 190 32.73 -95.86 -7.49
N LEU A 191 33.76 -95.86 -8.34
CA LEU A 191 34.09 -94.76 -9.24
C LEU A 191 33.03 -94.61 -10.34
N LYS A 192 32.48 -95.70 -10.89
CA LYS A 192 31.34 -95.66 -11.82
C LYS A 192 30.09 -95.08 -11.15
N ALA A 193 29.82 -95.46 -9.90
CA ALA A 193 28.72 -94.90 -9.12
C ALA A 193 28.91 -93.40 -8.86
N SER A 194 30.11 -92.99 -8.43
CA SER A 194 30.47 -91.58 -8.26
C SER A 194 30.37 -90.81 -9.57
N ASN A 195 30.78 -91.40 -10.69
CA ASN A 195 30.68 -90.77 -12.01
C ASN A 195 29.21 -90.60 -12.44
N ARG A 196 28.33 -91.57 -12.17
CA ARG A 196 26.88 -91.42 -12.37
C ARG A 196 26.31 -90.31 -11.50
N GLU A 197 26.75 -90.19 -10.25
CA GLU A 197 26.34 -89.10 -9.35
C GLU A 197 26.81 -87.74 -9.88
N PHE A 198 28.06 -87.61 -10.32
CA PHE A 198 28.57 -86.39 -10.95
C PHE A 198 27.83 -86.05 -12.24
N GLN A 199 27.51 -87.04 -13.07
CA GLN A 199 26.70 -86.84 -14.27
C GLN A 199 25.28 -86.36 -13.94
N ALA A 200 24.65 -86.91 -12.91
CA ALA A 200 23.34 -86.45 -12.43
C ALA A 200 23.40 -85.00 -11.91
N ARG A 201 24.44 -84.65 -11.15
CA ARG A 201 24.67 -83.28 -10.65
C ARG A 201 24.95 -82.30 -11.79
N LEU A 202 25.69 -82.71 -12.82
CA LEU A 202 25.92 -81.93 -14.04
C LEU A 202 24.61 -81.68 -14.79
N ALA A 203 23.77 -82.71 -14.98
CA ALA A 203 22.47 -82.56 -15.62
C ALA A 203 21.54 -81.62 -14.84
N GLU A 204 21.51 -81.73 -13.50
CA GLU A 204 20.75 -80.82 -12.64
C GLU A 204 21.27 -79.37 -12.73
N ALA A 205 22.59 -79.18 -12.77
CA ALA A 205 23.20 -77.86 -12.94
C ALA A 205 22.88 -77.26 -14.32
N HIS A 206 22.91 -78.05 -15.39
CA HIS A 206 22.50 -77.62 -16.72
C HIS A 206 21.02 -77.21 -16.76
N TYR A 207 20.13 -78.01 -16.18
CA TYR A 207 18.72 -77.66 -16.08
C TYR A 207 18.50 -76.34 -15.29
N LYS A 208 19.21 -76.16 -14.18
CA LYS A 208 19.17 -74.91 -13.39
C LYS A 208 19.69 -73.72 -14.20
N LEU A 209 20.75 -73.91 -14.99
CA LEU A 209 21.31 -72.87 -15.86
C LEU A 209 20.32 -72.49 -16.97
N ASP A 210 19.73 -73.46 -17.67
CA ASP A 210 18.75 -73.22 -18.73
C ASP A 210 17.51 -72.50 -18.19
N LYS A 211 17.03 -72.89 -17.00
CA LYS A 211 15.94 -72.19 -16.32
C LYS A 211 16.31 -70.74 -16.01
N ALA A 212 17.51 -70.48 -15.50
CA ALA A 212 18.00 -69.13 -15.22
C ALA A 212 18.18 -68.31 -16.50
N LEU A 213 18.62 -68.92 -17.61
CA LEU A 213 18.71 -68.27 -18.92
C LEU A 213 17.32 -67.89 -19.47
N LEU A 214 16.32 -68.76 -19.30
CA LEU A 214 14.92 -68.47 -19.63
C LEU A 214 14.35 -67.32 -18.79
N GLU A 215 14.66 -67.28 -17.49
CA GLU A 215 14.27 -66.19 -16.60
C GLU A 215 15.00 -64.88 -16.98
N ASN A 216 16.28 -64.93 -17.34
CA ASN A 216 17.03 -63.80 -17.88
C ASN A 216 16.49 -63.34 -19.25
N GLY A 217 15.84 -64.21 -20.01
CA GLY A 217 15.11 -63.86 -21.23
C GLY A 217 13.95 -62.88 -21.00
N LYS A 218 13.52 -62.64 -19.75
CA LYS A 218 12.53 -61.61 -19.38
C LYS A 218 13.15 -60.21 -19.21
N ILE A 219 14.46 -60.11 -19.03
CA ILE A 219 15.17 -58.84 -18.85
C ILE A 219 14.93 -57.86 -20.03
N PRO A 220 15.01 -58.29 -21.31
CA PRO A 220 14.74 -57.40 -22.44
C PRO A 220 13.30 -56.84 -22.48
N ALA A 221 12.33 -57.60 -21.97
CA ALA A 221 10.94 -57.14 -21.91
C ALA A 221 10.79 -56.05 -20.83
N LEU A 222 11.42 -56.24 -19.67
CA LEU A 222 11.47 -55.24 -18.59
C LEU A 222 12.26 -53.99 -19.03
N ASP A 223 13.36 -54.15 -19.75
CA ASP A 223 14.13 -53.03 -20.29
C ASP A 223 13.30 -52.21 -21.30
N LYS A 224 12.50 -52.89 -22.13
CA LYS A 224 11.59 -52.22 -23.08
C LYS A 224 10.48 -51.45 -22.34
N GLU A 225 9.91 -52.02 -21.29
CA GLU A 225 8.88 -51.38 -20.47
C GLU A 225 9.45 -50.19 -19.67
N LEU A 226 10.66 -50.33 -19.13
CA LEU A 226 11.40 -49.25 -18.48
C LEU A 226 11.70 -48.12 -19.46
N ALA A 227 12.17 -48.44 -20.67
CA ALA A 227 12.41 -47.45 -21.72
C ALA A 227 11.13 -46.70 -22.12
N ALA A 228 10.00 -47.40 -22.29
CA ALA A 228 8.71 -46.78 -22.56
C ALA A 228 8.26 -45.85 -21.42
N SER A 229 8.45 -46.28 -20.18
CA SER A 229 8.13 -45.49 -18.99
C SER A 229 9.02 -44.24 -18.86
N LEU A 230 10.30 -44.33 -19.25
CA LEU A 230 11.21 -43.19 -19.26
C LEU A 230 10.81 -42.16 -20.32
N VAL A 231 10.36 -42.60 -21.50
CA VAL A 231 9.82 -41.70 -22.54
C VAL A 231 8.57 -40.99 -22.04
N GLU A 232 7.63 -41.71 -21.43
CA GLU A 232 6.41 -41.10 -20.89
C GLU A 232 6.71 -40.13 -19.74
N ASN A 233 7.66 -40.44 -18.86
CA ASN A 233 8.14 -39.52 -17.84
C ASN A 233 8.78 -38.26 -18.43
N GLY A 234 9.46 -38.37 -19.57
CA GLY A 234 9.97 -37.22 -20.33
C GLY A 234 8.82 -36.33 -20.81
N ARG A 235 7.82 -36.93 -21.45
CA ARG A 235 6.62 -36.24 -21.94
C ARG A 235 5.85 -35.55 -20.81
N LEU A 236 5.67 -36.21 -19.67
CA LEU A 236 5.01 -35.64 -18.49
C LEU A 236 5.82 -34.49 -17.87
N LYS A 237 7.15 -34.55 -17.89
CA LYS A 237 7.99 -33.43 -17.44
C LYS A 237 7.83 -32.21 -18.34
N GLU A 238 7.77 -32.42 -19.65
CA GLU A 238 7.52 -31.34 -20.62
C GLU A 238 6.14 -30.71 -20.42
N THR A 239 5.08 -31.51 -20.27
CA THR A 239 3.73 -30.97 -20.01
C THR A 239 3.65 -30.23 -18.67
N ILE A 240 4.30 -30.74 -17.61
CA ILE A 240 4.41 -30.03 -16.33
C ILE A 240 5.14 -28.70 -16.49
N SER A 241 6.19 -28.65 -17.31
CA SER A 241 6.91 -27.40 -17.56
C SER A 241 6.06 -26.38 -18.34
N GLY A 242 5.28 -26.83 -19.33
CA GLY A 242 4.34 -25.99 -20.06
C GLY A 242 3.23 -25.44 -19.15
N LEU A 243 2.59 -26.31 -18.37
CA LEU A 243 1.54 -25.89 -17.42
C LEU A 243 2.06 -24.93 -16.35
N LYS A 244 3.32 -25.06 -15.92
CA LYS A 244 3.95 -24.10 -15.01
C LYS A 244 4.12 -22.73 -15.67
N HIS A 245 4.57 -22.70 -16.91
CA HIS A 245 4.69 -21.45 -17.67
C HIS A 245 3.34 -20.77 -17.85
N ASP A 246 2.30 -21.52 -18.25
CA ASP A 246 0.94 -21.01 -18.40
C ASP A 246 0.39 -20.47 -17.07
N ALA A 247 0.65 -21.16 -15.96
CA ALA A 247 0.24 -20.72 -14.63
C ALA A 247 0.94 -19.40 -14.22
N GLU A 248 2.23 -19.26 -14.51
CA GLU A 248 2.98 -18.02 -14.29
C GLU A 248 2.41 -16.87 -15.15
N GLN A 249 2.11 -17.14 -16.42
CA GLN A 249 1.51 -16.16 -17.32
C GLN A 249 0.14 -15.67 -16.82
N VAL A 250 -0.74 -16.58 -16.41
CA VAL A 250 -2.06 -16.23 -15.84
C VAL A 250 -1.89 -15.47 -14.52
N GLN A 251 -0.90 -15.81 -13.70
CA GLN A 251 -0.62 -15.10 -12.46
C GLN A 251 -0.16 -13.65 -12.70
N ASP A 252 0.64 -13.42 -13.74
CA ASP A 252 1.08 -12.07 -14.11
C ASP A 252 -0.08 -11.25 -14.72
N GLN A 253 -0.93 -11.84 -15.56
CA GLN A 253 -2.16 -11.20 -16.04
C GLN A 253 -3.09 -10.81 -14.88
N LEU A 254 -3.27 -11.71 -13.90
CA LEU A 254 -4.07 -11.41 -12.71
C LEU A 254 -3.48 -10.26 -11.89
N ARG A 255 -2.14 -10.16 -11.81
CA ARG A 255 -1.47 -9.05 -11.13
C ARG A 255 -1.70 -7.73 -11.88
N GLU A 256 -1.65 -7.75 -13.21
CA GLU A 256 -1.91 -6.58 -14.04
C GLU A 256 -3.36 -6.09 -13.91
N GLU A 257 -4.34 -6.98 -14.03
CA GLU A 257 -5.76 -6.62 -13.87
C GLU A 257 -6.08 -6.11 -12.47
N ARG A 258 -5.47 -6.69 -11.43
CA ARG A 258 -5.57 -6.15 -10.07
C ARG A 258 -5.01 -4.73 -10.00
N GLY A 259 -3.87 -4.48 -10.66
CA GLY A 259 -3.30 -3.13 -10.77
C GLY A 259 -4.23 -2.15 -11.49
N ARG A 260 -4.89 -2.56 -12.58
CA ARG A 260 -5.88 -1.74 -13.29
C ARG A 260 -7.11 -1.46 -12.43
N ASN A 261 -7.62 -2.45 -11.69
CA ASN A 261 -8.75 -2.27 -10.77
C ASN A 261 -8.43 -1.29 -9.64
N VAL A 262 -7.22 -1.31 -9.08
CA VAL A 262 -6.83 -0.32 -8.06
C VAL A 262 -6.81 1.09 -8.64
N LYS A 263 -6.28 1.27 -9.86
CA LYS A 263 -6.29 2.57 -10.54
C LYS A 263 -7.70 3.08 -10.82
N LEU A 264 -8.56 2.23 -11.41
CA LEU A 264 -9.96 2.58 -11.68
C LEU A 264 -10.75 2.87 -10.40
N SER A 265 -10.48 2.14 -9.31
CA SER A 265 -11.08 2.42 -8.01
C SER A 265 -10.66 3.79 -7.48
N ALA A 266 -9.38 4.17 -7.60
CA ALA A 266 -8.91 5.48 -7.19
C ALA A 266 -9.52 6.61 -8.06
N GLU A 267 -9.62 6.40 -9.38
CA GLU A 267 -10.28 7.35 -10.29
C GLU A 267 -11.78 7.52 -9.95
N LYS A 268 -12.46 6.44 -9.57
CA LYS A 268 -13.86 6.47 -9.13
C LYS A 268 -14.05 7.32 -7.87
N GLU A 269 -13.18 7.18 -6.87
CA GLU A 269 -13.23 7.99 -5.64
C GLU A 269 -13.01 9.48 -5.96
N VAL A 270 -12.02 9.81 -6.81
CA VAL A 270 -11.78 11.20 -7.24
C VAL A 270 -12.98 11.79 -7.99
N LEU A 271 -13.65 10.99 -8.83
CA LEU A 271 -14.86 11.43 -9.53
C LEU A 271 -16.05 11.61 -8.57
N ALA A 272 -16.17 10.75 -7.55
CA ALA A 272 -17.20 10.88 -6.51
C ALA A 272 -17.01 12.18 -5.70
N ASP A 273 -15.77 12.51 -5.31
CA ASP A 273 -15.46 13.76 -4.62
C ASP A 273 -15.80 14.99 -5.47
N LYS A 274 -15.47 14.95 -6.77
CA LYS A 274 -15.83 16.01 -7.72
C LYS A 274 -17.34 16.16 -7.89
N LEU A 275 -18.08 15.05 -7.91
CA LEU A 275 -19.53 15.07 -7.99
C LEU A 275 -20.14 15.71 -6.74
N ASN A 276 -19.70 15.30 -5.55
CA ASN A 276 -20.17 15.86 -4.28
C ASN A 276 -19.89 17.38 -4.19
N GLU A 277 -18.71 17.82 -4.63
CA GLU A 277 -18.38 19.25 -4.67
C GLU A 277 -19.26 20.03 -5.66
N ALA A 278 -19.53 19.47 -6.85
CA ALA A 278 -20.44 20.08 -7.81
C ALA A 278 -21.88 20.17 -7.28
N GLU A 279 -22.37 19.13 -6.60
CA GLU A 279 -23.68 19.14 -5.93
C GLU A 279 -23.76 20.22 -4.85
N ARG A 280 -22.71 20.37 -4.03
CA ARG A 280 -22.62 21.43 -3.02
C ARG A 280 -22.65 22.82 -3.64
N GLN A 281 -21.94 23.04 -4.75
CA GLN A 281 -21.95 24.31 -5.48
C GLN A 281 -23.32 24.61 -6.08
N LEU A 282 -24.00 23.60 -6.61
CA LEU A 282 -25.35 23.74 -7.17
C LEU A 282 -26.37 24.11 -6.08
N GLU A 283 -26.28 23.52 -4.89
CA GLU A 283 -27.15 23.85 -3.77
C GLU A 283 -26.92 25.28 -3.24
N GLU A 284 -25.66 25.71 -3.16
CA GLU A 284 -25.34 27.10 -2.80
C GLU A 284 -25.87 28.09 -3.84
N ALA A 285 -25.73 27.80 -5.13
CA ALA A 285 -26.28 28.64 -6.19
C ALA A 285 -27.82 28.73 -6.11
N ARG A 286 -28.51 27.62 -5.83
CA ARG A 286 -29.96 27.60 -5.59
C ARG A 286 -30.37 28.43 -4.38
N ARG A 287 -29.61 28.35 -3.29
CA ARG A 287 -29.83 29.17 -2.10
C ARG A 287 -29.69 30.66 -2.45
N GLN A 288 -28.67 31.05 -3.21
CA GLN A 288 -28.47 32.43 -3.65
C GLN A 288 -29.58 32.92 -4.59
N GLU A 289 -30.05 32.08 -5.52
CA GLU A 289 -31.18 32.38 -6.38
C GLU A 289 -32.46 32.61 -5.56
N SER A 290 -32.74 31.72 -4.60
CA SER A 290 -33.90 31.86 -3.70
C SER A 290 -33.84 33.15 -2.87
N GLY A 291 -32.66 33.50 -2.34
CA GLY A 291 -32.46 34.74 -1.60
C GLY A 291 -32.65 35.98 -2.47
N SER A 292 -32.12 35.95 -3.70
CA SER A 292 -32.28 37.04 -4.67
C SER A 292 -33.75 37.22 -5.08
N LYS A 293 -34.50 36.11 -5.20
CA LYS A 293 -35.93 36.14 -5.52
C LYS A 293 -36.74 36.79 -4.40
N VAL A 294 -36.49 36.43 -3.14
CA VAL A 294 -37.15 37.05 -1.97
C VAL A 294 -36.84 38.55 -1.90
N ALA A 295 -35.56 38.93 -2.09
CA ALA A 295 -35.17 40.34 -2.11
C ALA A 295 -35.85 41.12 -3.26
N TYR A 296 -36.01 40.50 -4.43
CA TYR A 296 -36.73 41.10 -5.55
C TYR A 296 -38.22 41.28 -5.23
N GLU A 297 -38.87 40.29 -4.64
CA GLU A 297 -40.28 40.36 -4.22
C GLU A 297 -40.50 41.47 -3.17
N GLU A 298 -39.59 41.61 -2.21
CA GLU A 298 -39.63 42.68 -1.20
C GLU A 298 -39.49 44.07 -1.82
N LEU A 299 -38.47 44.27 -2.68
CA LEU A 299 -38.29 45.53 -3.41
C LEU A 299 -39.49 45.85 -4.31
N SER A 300 -40.08 44.84 -4.95
CA SER A 300 -41.28 44.99 -5.76
C SER A 300 -42.48 45.44 -4.91
N SER A 301 -42.66 44.89 -3.71
CA SER A 301 -43.70 45.32 -2.78
C SER A 301 -43.48 46.77 -2.33
N GLN A 302 -42.25 47.12 -1.93
CA GLN A 302 -41.90 48.49 -1.53
C GLN A 302 -42.15 49.49 -2.64
N ASN A 303 -41.85 49.13 -3.89
CA ASN A 303 -42.11 49.98 -5.04
C ASN A 303 -43.62 50.18 -5.28
N SER A 304 -44.43 49.13 -5.09
CA SER A 304 -45.90 49.23 -5.13
C SER A 304 -46.43 50.17 -4.05
N ASP A 305 -45.95 50.05 -2.81
CA ASP A 305 -46.36 50.91 -1.70
C ASP A 305 -45.98 52.38 -1.95
N ALA A 306 -44.77 52.62 -2.46
CA ALA A 306 -44.32 53.96 -2.84
C ALA A 306 -45.18 54.56 -3.97
N GLN A 307 -45.61 53.76 -4.94
CA GLN A 307 -46.54 54.20 -5.99
C GLN A 307 -47.90 54.62 -5.42
N VAL A 308 -48.44 53.86 -4.46
CA VAL A 308 -49.69 54.21 -3.78
C VAL A 308 -49.54 55.54 -3.03
N GLN A 309 -48.43 55.73 -2.30
CA GLN A 309 -48.16 57.00 -1.59
C GLN A 309 -48.05 58.19 -2.56
N ILE A 310 -47.42 58.01 -3.72
CA ILE A 310 -47.33 59.06 -4.74
C ILE A 310 -48.72 59.45 -5.25
N GLU A 311 -49.60 58.49 -5.50
CA GLU A 311 -50.97 58.77 -5.96
C GLU A 311 -51.83 59.43 -4.87
N GLU A 312 -51.65 59.05 -3.61
CA GLU A 312 -52.31 59.71 -2.48
C GLU A 312 -51.87 61.18 -2.36
N LEU A 313 -50.56 61.44 -2.39
CA LEU A 313 -50.01 62.80 -2.34
C LEU A 313 -50.46 63.64 -3.56
N ARG A 314 -50.56 63.05 -4.75
CA ARG A 314 -51.11 63.72 -5.94
C ARG A 314 -52.57 64.12 -5.74
N THR A 315 -53.37 63.24 -5.13
CA THR A 315 -54.77 63.51 -4.81
C THR A 315 -54.88 64.66 -3.81
N GLN A 316 -54.10 64.62 -2.72
CA GLN A 316 -54.05 65.69 -1.72
C GLN A 316 -53.61 67.03 -2.33
N LEU A 317 -52.65 67.01 -3.26
CA LEU A 317 -52.22 68.22 -3.98
C LEU A 317 -53.37 68.81 -4.81
N CYS A 318 -54.09 67.98 -5.56
CA CYS A 318 -55.26 68.40 -6.35
C CYS A 318 -56.36 69.01 -5.46
N ASP A 319 -56.66 68.39 -4.32
CA ASP A 319 -57.64 68.90 -3.36
C ASP A 319 -57.21 70.27 -2.79
N ALA A 320 -55.93 70.42 -2.45
CA ALA A 320 -55.38 71.69 -1.98
C ALA A 320 -55.42 72.77 -3.08
N GLU A 321 -55.11 72.43 -4.33
CA GLU A 321 -55.21 73.34 -5.48
C GLU A 321 -56.66 73.81 -5.69
N ASN A 322 -57.65 72.91 -5.59
CA ASN A 322 -59.07 73.25 -5.67
C ASN A 322 -59.50 74.16 -4.52
N GLN A 323 -59.06 73.89 -3.28
CA GLN A 323 -59.33 74.76 -2.14
C GLN A 323 -58.75 76.16 -2.33
N ILE A 324 -57.53 76.27 -2.87
CA ILE A 324 -56.91 77.56 -3.20
C ILE A 324 -57.75 78.29 -4.24
N ALA A 325 -58.22 77.62 -5.29
CA ALA A 325 -59.07 78.22 -6.33
C ALA A 325 -60.41 78.72 -5.75
N ASP A 326 -61.05 77.93 -4.89
CA ASP A 326 -62.30 78.30 -4.21
C ASP A 326 -62.10 79.53 -3.30
N LEU A 327 -61.05 79.53 -2.47
CA LEU A 327 -60.72 80.65 -1.59
C LEU A 327 -60.36 81.90 -2.39
N THR A 328 -59.65 81.75 -3.51
CA THR A 328 -59.33 82.87 -4.43
C THR A 328 -60.62 83.48 -4.98
N THR A 329 -61.57 82.64 -5.42
CA THR A 329 -62.88 83.09 -5.92
C THR A 329 -63.69 83.80 -4.83
N GLN A 330 -63.66 83.31 -3.58
CA GLN A 330 -64.31 83.96 -2.45
C GLN A 330 -63.70 85.34 -2.14
N LEU A 331 -62.38 85.46 -2.19
CA LEU A 331 -61.68 86.75 -2.01
C LEU A 331 -62.10 87.76 -3.08
N GLU A 332 -62.14 87.36 -4.35
CA GLU A 332 -62.60 88.23 -5.46
C GLU A 332 -64.04 88.70 -5.25
N GLN A 333 -64.94 87.82 -4.78
CA GLN A 333 -66.33 88.19 -4.47
C GLN A 333 -66.42 89.18 -3.32
N LEU A 334 -65.65 88.98 -2.25
CA LEU A 334 -65.59 89.89 -1.10
C LEU A 334 -64.99 91.25 -1.49
N ASP A 335 -63.96 91.28 -2.32
CA ASP A 335 -63.38 92.52 -2.86
C ASP A 335 -64.40 93.27 -3.73
N ALA A 336 -65.14 92.57 -4.59
CA ALA A 336 -66.22 93.17 -5.38
C ALA A 336 -67.37 93.69 -4.49
N GLN A 337 -67.69 93.00 -3.39
CA GLN A 337 -68.67 93.47 -2.40
C GLN A 337 -68.17 94.72 -1.67
N ASN A 338 -66.92 94.74 -1.22
CA ASN A 338 -66.29 95.90 -0.60
C ASN A 338 -66.24 97.09 -1.56
N GLY A 339 -65.96 96.85 -2.85
CA GLY A 339 -66.05 97.87 -3.90
C GLY A 339 -67.44 98.49 -4.00
N ARG A 340 -68.50 97.66 -4.03
CA ARG A 340 -69.91 98.12 -4.04
C ARG A 340 -70.31 98.87 -2.77
N LEU A 341 -69.88 98.40 -1.60
CA LEU A 341 -70.09 99.10 -0.33
C LEU A 341 -69.34 100.45 -0.32
N GLY A 342 -68.13 100.48 -0.88
CA GLY A 342 -67.35 101.69 -1.08
C GLY A 342 -68.10 102.73 -1.92
N THR A 343 -68.58 102.35 -3.11
CA THR A 343 -69.35 103.26 -3.97
C THR A 343 -70.66 103.73 -3.33
N THR A 344 -71.34 102.85 -2.59
CA THR A 344 -72.55 103.21 -1.83
C THR A 344 -72.23 104.22 -0.73
N ASN A 345 -71.15 104.02 0.03
CA ASN A 345 -70.71 104.96 1.06
C ASN A 345 -70.32 106.32 0.47
N ASP A 346 -69.64 106.34 -0.68
CA ASP A 346 -69.30 107.59 -1.37
C ASP A 346 -70.55 108.31 -1.89
N GLY A 347 -71.53 107.56 -2.41
CA GLY A 347 -72.85 108.09 -2.76
C GLY A 347 -73.55 108.75 -1.56
N LEU A 348 -73.64 108.04 -0.43
CA LEU A 348 -74.23 108.56 0.81
C LEU A 348 -73.47 109.78 1.36
N ARG A 349 -72.14 109.82 1.23
CA ARG A 349 -71.33 111.00 1.59
C ARG A 349 -71.69 112.20 0.72
N ASN A 350 -71.82 112.01 -0.60
CA ASN A 350 -72.23 113.07 -1.52
C ASN A 350 -73.65 113.57 -1.20
N GLU A 351 -74.61 112.67 -0.96
CA GLU A 351 -75.96 113.05 -0.51
C GLU A 351 -75.93 113.84 0.80
N MET A 352 -75.11 113.42 1.77
CA MET A 352 -74.92 114.15 3.02
C MET A 352 -74.35 115.55 2.79
N ASP A 353 -73.39 115.70 1.89
CA ASP A 353 -72.80 117.00 1.55
C ASP A 353 -73.77 117.90 0.76
N GLU A 354 -74.57 117.34 -0.15
CA GLU A 354 -75.67 118.05 -0.80
C GLU A 354 -76.72 118.53 0.21
N LEU A 355 -77.16 117.65 1.12
CA LEU A 355 -78.08 118.01 2.20
C LEU A 355 -77.48 119.09 3.12
N ARG A 356 -76.17 119.06 3.38
CA ARG A 356 -75.48 120.12 4.13
C ARG A 356 -75.54 121.45 3.38
N LEU A 357 -75.22 121.45 2.08
CA LEU A 357 -75.31 122.65 1.24
C LEU A 357 -76.74 123.19 1.18
N GLU A 358 -77.73 122.32 1.06
CA GLU A 358 -79.15 122.68 1.05
C GLU A 358 -79.57 123.28 2.40
N MET A 359 -79.14 122.69 3.51
CA MET A 359 -79.34 123.27 4.84
C MET A 359 -78.66 124.64 4.98
N GLU A 360 -77.48 124.84 4.40
CA GLU A 360 -76.80 126.15 4.37
C GLU A 360 -77.55 127.17 3.51
N ARG A 361 -78.08 126.75 2.36
CA ARG A 361 -78.94 127.55 1.47
C ARG A 361 -80.21 127.96 2.19
N LEU A 362 -80.97 127.02 2.75
CA LEU A 362 -82.18 127.28 3.53
C LEU A 362 -81.91 128.17 4.75
N ARG A 363 -80.77 127.99 5.43
CA ARG A 363 -80.34 128.91 6.49
C ARG A 363 -80.03 130.30 5.95
N GLY A 364 -79.43 130.41 4.77
CA GLY A 364 -79.19 131.67 4.06
C GLY A 364 -80.48 132.37 3.66
N GLU A 365 -81.44 131.63 3.13
CA GLU A 365 -82.78 132.12 2.81
C GLU A 365 -83.52 132.57 4.05
N ASN A 366 -83.49 131.77 5.14
CA ASN A 366 -84.05 132.22 6.41
C ASN A 366 -83.38 133.50 6.92
N ARG A 367 -82.06 133.64 6.79
CA ARG A 367 -81.37 134.90 7.11
C ARG A 367 -81.83 136.06 6.24
N SER A 368 -82.00 135.82 4.94
CA SER A 368 -82.48 136.83 3.98
C SER A 368 -83.92 137.22 4.27
N LEU A 369 -84.82 136.25 4.48
CA LEU A 369 -86.22 136.47 4.85
C LEU A 369 -86.33 137.16 6.21
N MET A 370 -85.50 136.80 7.19
CA MET A 370 -85.39 137.53 8.46
C MET A 370 -84.94 138.97 8.21
N GLY A 371 -83.95 139.20 7.36
CA GLY A 371 -83.52 140.55 6.97
C GLY A 371 -84.58 141.33 6.17
N GLN A 372 -85.41 140.65 5.36
CA GLN A 372 -86.54 141.24 4.65
C GLN A 372 -87.68 141.56 5.60
N LEU A 373 -87.94 140.71 6.60
CA LEU A 373 -88.90 140.96 7.66
C LEU A 373 -88.46 142.15 8.51
N GLU A 374 -87.17 142.22 8.84
CA GLU A 374 -86.52 143.33 9.52
C GLU A 374 -86.57 144.62 8.66
N SER A 375 -86.40 144.50 7.34
CA SER A 375 -86.55 145.59 6.38
C SER A 375 -88.00 146.02 6.09
N ALA A 376 -88.98 145.14 6.29
CA ALA A 376 -90.41 145.43 6.13
C ALA A 376 -91.02 146.03 7.42
N LEU A 377 -90.27 145.98 8.52
CA LEU A 377 -90.69 146.46 9.84
C LEU A 377 -90.14 147.84 10.22
N GLU A 378 -89.53 148.61 9.31
CA GLU A 378 -89.13 150.01 9.57
C GLU A 378 -89.22 150.91 8.33
N PRO A 379 -89.42 152.25 8.43
CA PRO A 379 -89.33 153.16 9.61
C PRO A 379 -90.55 154.16 9.68
N PRO A 380 -90.64 155.27 10.48
CA PRO A 380 -89.56 156.05 11.11
C PRO A 380 -89.77 156.67 12.51
N LYS A 381 -88.64 157.05 13.15
CA LYS A 381 -88.48 157.96 14.31
C LYS A 381 -89.34 157.69 15.57
N SER A 382 -88.71 157.17 16.63
CA SER A 382 -88.57 157.82 17.95
C SER A 382 -87.90 156.89 18.99
N ASN A 383 -86.87 157.39 19.65
CA ASN A 383 -86.26 156.89 20.90
C ASN A 383 -87.23 157.19 22.08
N PRO A 384 -87.28 156.52 23.27
CA PRO A 384 -86.17 155.92 24.05
C PRO A 384 -86.47 154.55 24.74
N GLY A 385 -85.47 153.98 25.47
CA GLY A 385 -85.53 152.71 26.26
C GLY A 385 -86.42 152.73 27.53
N PRO A 386 -86.25 151.89 28.58
CA PRO A 386 -85.11 151.01 28.93
C PRO A 386 -85.48 149.59 29.49
N GLU A 387 -84.44 148.85 29.91
CA GLU A 387 -84.38 147.95 31.08
C GLU A 387 -85.01 146.52 31.13
N MET A 388 -84.09 145.59 31.48
CA MET A 388 -84.15 144.50 32.47
C MET A 388 -84.67 143.09 32.14
N GLU A 389 -83.81 142.16 32.59
CA GLU A 389 -84.06 140.75 32.99
C GLU A 389 -84.40 139.75 31.87
N ASP A 390 -83.70 138.62 31.74
CA ASP A 390 -83.59 137.62 32.79
C ASP A 390 -82.36 136.71 32.62
N ARG A 391 -81.41 136.90 33.54
CA ARG A 391 -80.37 135.92 33.87
C ARG A 391 -80.99 134.84 34.75
N ARG A 392 -81.58 133.80 34.17
CA ARG A 392 -81.75 132.45 34.77
C ARG A 392 -82.58 131.60 33.81
N ILE A 393 -81.95 130.84 32.92
CA ILE A 393 -82.38 129.55 32.35
C ILE A 393 -81.56 129.34 31.07
N GLN A 394 -80.38 128.75 31.22
CA GLN A 394 -79.69 127.91 30.20
C GLN A 394 -78.35 127.34 30.72
N LYS A 395 -78.08 127.47 32.03
CA LYS A 395 -77.09 126.63 32.74
C LYS A 395 -77.57 125.18 33.01
N VAL A 396 -78.76 124.80 32.56
CA VAL A 396 -79.31 123.43 32.73
C VAL A 396 -79.04 122.52 31.52
N TRP A 397 -78.88 123.07 30.31
CA TRP A 397 -78.68 122.26 29.10
C TRP A 397 -77.24 121.72 28.90
N LYS A 398 -76.25 122.28 29.61
CA LYS A 398 -74.85 121.79 29.57
C LYS A 398 -74.54 120.64 30.55
N ARG A 399 -75.50 120.18 31.36
CA ARG A 399 -75.31 119.08 32.33
C ARG A 399 -75.96 117.76 31.92
N THR A 400 -76.92 117.76 30.99
CA THR A 400 -77.68 116.55 30.59
C THR A 400 -77.14 115.84 29.35
N PHE A 401 -76.29 116.47 28.53
CA PHE A 401 -75.75 115.82 27.32
C PHE A 401 -74.49 114.96 27.59
N LYS A 402 -73.94 114.99 28.81
CA LYS A 402 -72.73 114.23 29.18
C LYS A 402 -73.03 112.86 29.83
N MET A 403 -74.30 112.44 29.90
CA MET A 403 -74.72 111.19 30.57
C MET A 403 -75.30 110.10 29.66
N LEU A 404 -75.35 110.25 28.31
CA LEU A 404 -76.12 109.32 27.47
C LEU A 404 -75.37 108.36 26.51
N ILE A 405 -74.05 108.40 26.31
CA ILE A 405 -73.36 107.35 25.51
C ILE A 405 -72.06 106.88 26.16
N GLY A 406 -72.23 106.26 27.33
CA GLY A 406 -71.27 105.34 27.90
C GLY A 406 -72.02 104.16 28.50
N ARG A 407 -72.11 103.02 27.78
CA ARG A 407 -72.32 101.68 28.35
C ARG A 407 -72.27 100.56 27.28
N ARG A 408 -71.31 99.64 27.50
CA ARG A 408 -71.30 98.17 27.23
C ARG A 408 -71.23 97.72 25.76
N THR A 409 -70.41 96.75 25.34
CA THR A 409 -70.08 95.40 25.91
C THR A 409 -68.65 94.92 25.52
N ARG A 410 -67.76 94.60 26.48
CA ARG A 410 -67.17 93.26 26.82
C ARG A 410 -67.30 92.08 25.83
N HIS A 411 -66.14 91.55 25.37
CA HIS A 411 -65.59 90.15 25.18
C HIS A 411 -66.47 88.97 24.69
N PRO A 412 -65.94 87.84 24.12
CA PRO A 412 -64.63 87.14 24.32
C PRO A 412 -63.85 86.78 23.01
N GLU A 413 -62.54 86.49 22.95
CA GLU A 413 -61.73 85.29 23.32
C GLU A 413 -62.27 83.89 22.91
N SER A 414 -61.62 83.25 21.91
CA SER A 414 -61.40 81.79 21.74
C SER A 414 -60.41 81.57 20.58
N LYS A 415 -59.13 81.17 20.73
CA LYS A 415 -58.55 79.84 21.05
C LYS A 415 -59.20 78.65 20.30
N VAL A 416 -58.49 78.12 19.29
CA VAL A 416 -58.41 76.69 18.84
C VAL A 416 -57.06 76.58 18.08
N ALA A 417 -55.96 76.03 18.61
CA ALA A 417 -55.58 74.61 18.82
C ALA A 417 -55.61 73.82 17.49
N SER A 418 -54.48 73.59 16.80
CA SER A 418 -53.53 72.47 17.00
C SER A 418 -54.18 71.09 17.08
N GLU A 419 -54.00 70.29 16.03
CA GLU A 419 -54.01 68.80 15.92
C GLU A 419 -54.17 68.47 14.42
N ALA A 420 -53.57 67.48 13.80
CA ALA A 420 -52.40 66.62 14.01
C ALA A 420 -52.15 65.96 12.64
#